data_AF-A0A9D2BNK6-F1
#
_entry.id   AF-A0A9D2BNK6-F1
#
_cell.length_a   1.000
_cell.length_b   1.000
_cell.length_c   1.000
_cell.angle_alpha   90.00
_cell.angle_beta   90.00
_cell.angle_gamma   90.00
#
_symmetry.space_group_name_H-M   'P 1'
#
loop_
_entity.id
_entity.type
_entity.pdbx_description
1 polymer ?
#
loop_
_entity_poly.entity_id
_entity_poly.type
_entity_poly.pdbx_seq_one_letter_code
_entity_poly.pdbx_strand_id
1 'polypeptide(L)'
;MKKKIAKVSATSLITLSMTVGNITAINGINDINETETNENEEILENKTQETNSTSGENAIQNDTTNQQNSETEASADSKSEEKSLEDREVIGKTTFVDENGNVKEVEVRDGTTGETYNPNARTVSTANMVNFNCSAADSVITYTDYNTGQSGYLSKASAADAAFLGYENGKVKFMVSGVVGLVDANKVEVVSQGTYYASNYEVNSKGMLYHYISNNVNATGNQGNYNYVGVAPSYLQKGIEYYSYDGHYFYTDYNVMINDYKNNVRSNSVNANNPYYNYFQYLPLRSKTNYSGAQLTSYLNNKANSSISKLNNTGDLFVKYQEKNGVNALLAASVAALESGWGKSSIAINKNNLFGLNAVDSNPGEAADTFASVEACISDFTENWMSERYLNAEYTSRYRGGYFGDKGSGIFGQYSSDVYEGEKCASIAANMDSGITSADLNYYTIGMKDASSTTYTGLAVKKEANDSSATLYTTIKNPAYAFIVRKKALNNGYYEVQSDSSLTSDRNDVSGNGEYNFSNNYGYVKSNSLTIVNSGNDVTYPSNSINQAPVITDAKITNVSKNGYTVTCKVTDDGSLDRVQMPTWSENGDQDDLIWYTATKSGDTYTINVKTSNHNNDTGKYNTHI
;
A
#
# COMPACT_ATOMS: atom_id res chain seq x y z
N MET A 1 22.07 8.54 -27.62
CA MET A 1 20.83 8.66 -26.82
C MET A 1 20.05 9.88 -27.32
N LYS A 2 18.74 9.80 -27.55
CA LYS A 2 17.88 10.98 -27.77
C LYS A 2 16.92 11.08 -26.59
N LYS A 3 16.92 12.19 -25.86
CA LYS A 3 15.89 12.44 -24.84
C LYS A 3 14.53 12.52 -25.56
N LYS A 4 13.57 11.67 -25.18
CA LYS A 4 12.16 11.95 -25.47
C LYS A 4 11.79 13.17 -24.63
N ILE A 5 11.66 14.34 -25.28
CA ILE A 5 10.99 15.47 -24.66
C ILE A 5 9.52 15.06 -24.51
N ALA A 6 9.00 15.08 -23.28
CA ALA A 6 7.59 14.80 -23.05
C ALA A 6 6.76 15.86 -23.78
N LYS A 7 5.67 15.46 -24.44
CA LYS A 7 4.70 16.41 -24.98
C LYS A 7 4.03 17.11 -23.79
N VAL A 8 4.33 18.39 -23.60
CA VAL A 8 3.44 19.27 -22.84
C VAL A 8 2.10 19.28 -23.59
N SER A 9 1.02 18.90 -22.90
CA SER A 9 -0.32 18.93 -23.49
C SER A 9 -0.80 20.37 -23.69
N ALA A 10 -1.84 20.56 -24.49
CA ALA A 10 -2.21 21.87 -25.03
C ALA A 10 -2.44 22.93 -23.94
N THR A 11 -1.69 24.04 -24.02
CA THR A 11 -1.98 25.26 -23.27
C THR A 11 -3.26 25.92 -23.80
N SER A 12 -4.29 25.98 -22.96
CA SER A 12 -5.12 27.18 -22.93
C SER A 12 -4.19 28.35 -22.62
N LEU A 13 -4.23 29.42 -23.41
CA LEU A 13 -3.46 30.63 -23.17
C LEU A 13 -4.42 31.82 -23.09
N ILE A 14 -4.40 32.56 -21.98
CA ILE A 14 -5.12 33.84 -21.88
C ILE A 14 -4.14 34.97 -21.60
N THR A 15 -4.03 35.89 -22.56
CA THR A 15 -3.34 37.18 -22.38
C THR A 15 -4.29 38.19 -21.75
N LEU A 16 -3.89 38.73 -20.60
CA LEU A 16 -4.49 39.93 -20.01
C LEU A 16 -3.49 41.08 -20.13
N SER A 17 -3.98 42.25 -20.52
CA SER A 17 -3.18 43.48 -20.57
C SER A 17 -3.80 44.56 -19.68
N MET A 18 -2.95 45.36 -19.02
CA MET A 18 -3.37 46.48 -18.18
C MET A 18 -2.43 47.67 -18.35
N THR A 19 -2.98 48.89 -18.37
CA THR A 19 -2.17 50.12 -18.30
C THR A 19 -2.08 50.63 -16.86
N VAL A 20 -0.86 50.67 -16.30
CA VAL A 20 -0.54 51.44 -15.09
C VAL A 20 -0.27 52.89 -15.50
N GLY A 21 -1.14 53.81 -15.08
CA GLY A 21 -1.01 55.24 -15.34
C GLY A 21 -0.84 56.06 -14.06
N ASN A 22 -0.23 57.24 -14.19
CA ASN A 22 -0.09 58.19 -13.09
C ASN A 22 -1.46 58.75 -12.65
N ILE A 23 -1.98 58.28 -11.52
CA ILE A 23 -3.05 58.97 -10.78
C ILE A 23 -2.42 60.17 -10.07
N THR A 24 -2.75 61.38 -10.52
CA THR A 24 -2.25 62.64 -9.95
C THR A 24 -2.80 62.88 -8.55
N ALA A 25 -2.07 62.43 -7.53
CA ALA A 25 -2.32 62.81 -6.14
C ALA A 25 -1.84 64.25 -5.92
N ILE A 26 -2.74 65.22 -5.97
CA ILE A 26 -2.46 66.60 -5.54
C ILE A 26 -2.42 66.61 -4.01
N ASN A 27 -1.25 66.88 -3.44
CA ASN A 27 -1.07 67.38 -2.08
C ASN A 27 0.02 68.45 -2.09
N GLY A 28 -0.11 69.46 -1.23
CA GLY A 28 0.66 70.70 -1.31
C GLY A 28 2.10 70.62 -0.79
N ILE A 29 2.99 71.22 -1.58
CA ILE A 29 4.26 71.90 -1.25
C ILE A 29 4.56 72.07 0.26
N ASN A 30 5.74 71.62 0.68
CA ASN A 30 6.73 72.43 1.44
C ASN A 30 8.07 71.66 1.63
N ASP A 31 9.01 71.96 0.74
CA ASP A 31 10.38 72.43 1.02
C ASP A 31 11.36 71.71 1.99
N ILE A 32 12.57 71.47 1.45
CA ILE A 32 13.90 71.60 2.11
C ILE A 32 14.29 70.44 3.08
N ASN A 33 15.50 69.84 3.07
CA ASN A 33 16.82 70.28 2.55
C ASN A 33 17.67 69.13 1.95
N GLU A 34 18.80 69.48 1.32
CA GLU A 34 19.79 68.56 0.73
C GLU A 34 20.86 68.06 1.74
N THR A 35 21.51 66.92 1.44
CA THR A 35 22.99 66.81 1.40
C THR A 35 23.43 65.53 0.70
N GLU A 36 24.42 65.63 -0.20
CA GLU A 36 25.10 64.49 -0.83
C GLU A 36 26.34 64.07 -0.02
N THR A 37 26.81 62.83 -0.20
CA THR A 37 28.25 62.57 -0.41
C THR A 37 28.46 61.21 -1.09
N ASN A 38 29.55 61.07 -1.85
CA ASN A 38 29.84 59.93 -2.72
C ASN A 38 30.66 58.83 -2.02
N GLU A 39 30.63 57.60 -2.52
CA GLU A 39 31.74 57.00 -3.31
C GLU A 39 31.43 55.55 -3.78
N ASN A 40 32.08 55.13 -4.87
CA ASN A 40 32.12 53.75 -5.38
C ASN A 40 33.33 53.00 -4.72
N GLU A 41 33.78 51.77 -5.02
CA GLU A 41 33.53 50.77 -6.09
C GLU A 41 34.06 49.37 -5.66
N GLU A 42 33.90 48.35 -6.53
CA GLU A 42 34.57 47.02 -6.65
C GLU A 42 34.92 46.08 -5.45
N ILE A 43 34.30 44.89 -5.47
CA ILE A 43 34.88 43.53 -5.70
C ILE A 43 36.31 43.21 -5.15
N LEU A 44 36.49 42.13 -4.34
CA LEU A 44 37.31 40.93 -4.70
C LEU A 44 37.28 39.72 -3.71
N GLU A 45 37.40 38.53 -4.32
CA GLU A 45 37.84 37.15 -3.94
C GLU A 45 37.99 36.56 -2.50
N ASN A 46 37.92 35.22 -2.48
CA ASN A 46 38.40 34.31 -1.43
C ASN A 46 39.86 33.84 -1.70
N LYS A 47 40.68 33.56 -0.65
CA LYS A 47 41.38 32.24 -0.48
C LYS A 47 42.26 32.07 0.78
N THR A 48 42.68 30.81 0.95
CA THR A 48 43.68 30.15 1.84
C THR A 48 45.02 30.89 2.09
N GLN A 49 45.93 30.51 3.01
CA GLN A 49 46.45 29.18 3.43
C GLN A 49 47.05 29.22 4.87
N GLU A 50 48.04 28.49 5.43
CA GLU A 50 49.05 27.46 5.05
C GLU A 50 49.37 26.56 6.31
N THR A 51 49.29 25.22 6.26
CA THR A 51 50.38 24.18 6.17
C THR A 51 51.24 23.84 7.40
N ASN A 52 51.45 22.52 7.65
CA ASN A 52 52.76 21.85 7.49
C ASN A 52 52.70 20.30 7.63
N SER A 53 53.75 19.59 7.18
CA SER A 53 53.92 18.11 7.14
C SER A 53 54.87 17.60 8.24
N THR A 54 55.33 16.32 8.39
CA THR A 54 55.31 15.00 7.67
C THR A 54 55.47 13.89 8.76
N SER A 55 55.72 12.57 8.64
CA SER A 55 55.94 11.47 7.64
C SER A 55 55.83 10.12 8.44
N GLY A 56 55.89 8.87 7.92
CA GLY A 56 55.96 8.29 6.56
C GLY A 56 56.37 6.78 6.61
N GLU A 57 56.26 6.08 5.45
CA GLU A 57 56.85 4.76 5.08
C GLU A 57 56.47 3.39 5.74
N ASN A 58 56.04 2.46 4.88
CA ASN A 58 56.37 1.00 4.78
C ASN A 58 56.01 -0.03 5.90
N ALA A 59 55.98 -1.37 5.68
CA ALA A 59 55.45 -2.24 4.59
C ALA A 59 55.53 -3.76 4.99
N ILE A 60 54.87 -4.67 4.24
CA ILE A 60 55.11 -6.15 4.10
C ILE A 60 54.69 -7.14 5.25
N GLN A 61 53.58 -7.87 4.99
CA GLN A 61 53.39 -9.36 4.95
C GLN A 61 54.05 -10.39 5.92
N ASN A 62 53.25 -11.45 6.23
CA ASN A 62 53.58 -12.89 6.43
C ASN A 62 54.44 -13.31 7.67
N ASP A 63 54.37 -14.52 8.25
CA ASP A 63 53.46 -15.71 8.19
C ASP A 63 53.88 -16.76 9.29
N THR A 64 53.08 -17.81 9.51
CA THR A 64 53.40 -19.19 10.00
C THR A 64 53.65 -19.59 11.49
N THR A 65 53.04 -20.75 11.81
CA THR A 65 53.48 -21.91 12.65
C THR A 65 53.33 -21.99 14.20
N ASN A 66 52.47 -22.94 14.63
CA ASN A 66 52.72 -24.07 15.58
C ASN A 66 52.99 -23.79 17.10
N GLN A 67 52.79 -24.73 18.06
CA GLN A 67 52.50 -26.18 18.00
C GLN A 67 51.78 -26.78 19.24
N GLN A 68 50.98 -27.84 19.02
CA GLN A 68 50.74 -29.07 19.83
C GLN A 68 50.10 -29.12 21.25
N ASN A 69 49.03 -29.93 21.31
CA ASN A 69 48.71 -31.06 22.22
C ASN A 69 48.50 -30.89 23.74
N SER A 70 47.33 -31.34 24.20
CA SER A 70 47.20 -32.63 24.90
C SER A 70 45.77 -33.19 24.82
N GLU A 71 45.62 -34.51 24.85
CA GLU A 71 44.34 -35.23 24.83
C GLU A 71 43.96 -35.70 26.24
N THR A 72 42.68 -35.76 26.57
CA THR A 72 42.15 -36.68 27.60
C THR A 72 40.67 -36.97 27.32
N GLU A 73 40.30 -38.24 27.21
CA GLU A 73 38.90 -38.66 27.09
C GLU A 73 38.18 -38.61 28.45
N ALA A 74 36.93 -38.12 28.45
CA ALA A 74 35.99 -38.34 29.55
C ALA A 74 34.56 -38.37 29.01
N SER A 75 33.84 -39.47 29.20
CA SER A 75 32.44 -39.60 28.80
C SER A 75 31.52 -38.91 29.79
N ALA A 76 30.58 -38.10 29.29
CA ALA A 76 29.54 -37.46 30.09
C ALA A 76 28.18 -37.57 29.38
N ASP A 77 27.17 -37.97 30.17
CA ASP A 77 25.76 -38.14 29.82
C ASP A 77 25.15 -36.84 29.26
N SER A 78 24.94 -36.76 27.94
CA SER A 78 24.40 -35.56 27.28
C SER A 78 22.87 -35.47 27.40
N LYS A 79 22.41 -35.19 28.62
CA LYS A 79 21.10 -34.59 28.83
C LYS A 79 21.13 -33.18 28.27
N SER A 80 20.33 -32.92 27.24
CA SER A 80 20.08 -31.57 26.75
C SER A 80 19.38 -30.77 27.85
N GLU A 81 20.01 -29.69 28.32
CA GLU A 81 19.36 -28.70 29.17
C GLU A 81 18.28 -27.99 28.33
N GLU A 82 17.00 -28.19 28.67
CA GLU A 82 15.88 -27.53 27.98
C GLU A 82 16.05 -26.00 28.08
N LYS A 83 15.95 -25.30 26.94
CA LYS A 83 16.14 -23.85 26.88
C LYS A 83 14.80 -23.15 27.05
N SER A 84 14.70 -22.25 28.03
CA SER A 84 13.51 -21.42 28.16
C SER A 84 13.25 -20.64 26.87
N LEU A 85 11.99 -20.30 26.60
CA LEU A 85 11.61 -19.56 25.39
C LEU A 85 12.35 -18.21 25.26
N GLU A 86 12.85 -17.64 26.36
CA GLU A 86 13.63 -16.39 26.39
C GLU A 86 15.14 -16.62 26.10
N ASP A 87 15.64 -17.85 26.26
CA ASP A 87 17.03 -18.27 25.95
C ASP A 87 17.20 -18.79 24.51
N ARG A 88 16.09 -18.99 23.79
CA ARG A 88 16.09 -19.39 22.37
C ARG A 88 16.44 -18.22 21.45
N GLU A 89 17.16 -18.53 20.37
CA GLU A 89 17.65 -17.55 19.39
C GLU A 89 16.50 -16.78 18.71
N VAL A 90 16.68 -15.47 18.50
CA VAL A 90 15.76 -14.63 17.74
C VAL A 90 16.01 -14.84 16.25
N ILE A 91 15.09 -15.54 15.60
CA ILE A 91 15.18 -15.95 14.18
C ILE A 91 14.61 -14.91 13.21
N GLY A 92 13.96 -13.85 13.72
CA GLY A 92 13.33 -12.82 12.92
C GLY A 92 12.36 -11.96 13.72
N LYS A 93 11.56 -11.16 13.01
CA LYS A 93 10.56 -10.25 13.56
C LYS A 93 9.26 -10.35 12.76
N THR A 94 8.14 -10.02 13.39
CA THR A 94 6.85 -9.81 12.72
C THR A 94 6.09 -8.64 13.37
N THR A 95 4.98 -8.23 12.77
CA THR A 95 4.15 -7.09 13.18
C THR A 95 2.71 -7.52 13.41
N PHE A 96 2.07 -6.93 14.41
CA PHE A 96 0.68 -7.18 14.81
C PHE A 96 -0.10 -5.86 14.88
N VAL A 97 -1.41 -5.90 14.60
CA VAL A 97 -2.28 -4.71 14.61
C VAL A 97 -3.40 -4.85 15.65
N ASP A 98 -3.45 -3.94 16.63
CA ASP A 98 -4.53 -3.90 17.63
C ASP A 98 -5.82 -3.23 17.11
N GLU A 99 -6.90 -3.24 17.90
CA GLU A 99 -8.17 -2.61 17.50
C GLU A 99 -8.10 -1.09 17.27
N ASN A 100 -7.04 -0.46 17.77
CA ASN A 100 -6.78 0.95 17.63
C ASN A 100 -5.90 1.24 16.40
N GLY A 101 -5.51 0.24 15.59
CA GLY A 101 -4.58 0.41 14.47
C GLY A 101 -3.14 0.68 14.90
N ASN A 102 -2.74 0.33 16.13
CA ASN A 102 -1.35 0.41 16.58
C ASN A 102 -0.58 -0.80 16.04
N VAL A 103 0.59 -0.55 15.44
CA VAL A 103 1.51 -1.60 14.97
C VAL A 103 2.46 -1.98 16.11
N LYS A 104 2.43 -3.24 16.54
CA LYS A 104 3.34 -3.84 17.54
C LYS A 104 4.34 -4.75 16.82
N GLU A 105 5.62 -4.41 16.87
CA GLU A 105 6.69 -5.33 16.45
C GLU A 105 6.94 -6.38 17.55
N VAL A 106 7.21 -7.63 17.16
CA VAL A 106 7.53 -8.75 18.06
C VAL A 106 8.73 -9.53 17.52
N GLU A 107 9.69 -9.84 18.39
CA GLU A 107 10.80 -10.75 18.10
C GLU A 107 10.33 -12.20 18.15
N VAL A 108 10.66 -12.96 17.10
CA VAL A 108 10.25 -14.37 16.95
C VAL A 108 11.45 -15.26 17.22
N ARG A 109 11.25 -16.32 18.02
CA ARG A 109 12.32 -17.20 18.51
C ARG A 109 12.14 -18.64 18.01
N ASP A 110 13.24 -19.38 17.89
CA ASP A 110 13.22 -20.70 17.22
C ASP A 110 12.21 -21.69 17.84
N GLY A 111 11.39 -22.28 16.96
CA GLY A 111 10.27 -23.14 17.30
C GLY A 111 10.53 -24.63 17.13
N THR A 112 11.77 -25.10 16.95
CA THR A 112 12.07 -26.53 16.79
C THR A 112 11.57 -27.34 18.01
N THR A 113 10.88 -28.46 17.76
CA THR A 113 9.90 -29.05 18.71
C THR A 113 10.44 -30.03 19.77
N GLY A 114 11.71 -29.90 20.16
CA GLY A 114 12.40 -30.89 21.00
C GLY A 114 12.04 -30.97 22.51
N GLU A 115 10.92 -30.42 22.96
CA GLU A 115 10.62 -30.18 24.40
C GLU A 115 9.15 -30.47 24.79
N THR A 116 8.82 -30.37 26.09
CA THR A 116 7.73 -31.14 26.73
C THR A 116 6.37 -30.40 26.98
N TYR A 117 5.27 -31.17 27.03
CA TYR A 117 3.84 -30.76 27.19
C TYR A 117 3.49 -29.82 28.37
N ASN A 118 2.54 -28.90 28.16
CA ASN A 118 1.96 -28.00 29.19
C ASN A 118 0.41 -28.03 29.20
N PRO A 119 -0.25 -28.23 30.36
CA PRO A 119 -1.72 -28.37 30.46
C PRO A 119 -2.54 -27.06 30.44
N ASN A 120 -1.93 -25.86 30.36
CA ASN A 120 -2.65 -24.57 30.48
C ASN A 120 -2.79 -23.77 29.16
N ALA A 121 -2.48 -24.37 28.01
CA ALA A 121 -2.41 -23.67 26.71
C ALA A 121 -3.61 -23.96 25.79
N ARG A 122 -3.95 -23.00 24.90
CA ARG A 122 -4.86 -23.23 23.76
C ARG A 122 -4.22 -24.27 22.84
N THR A 123 -4.80 -25.46 22.77
CA THR A 123 -4.08 -26.62 22.23
C THR A 123 -4.99 -27.58 21.48
N VAL A 124 -4.51 -28.03 20.34
CA VAL A 124 -5.14 -29.09 19.54
C VAL A 124 -4.39 -30.41 19.75
N SER A 125 -5.13 -31.50 19.98
CA SER A 125 -4.59 -32.79 20.46
C SER A 125 -4.39 -33.85 19.37
N THR A 126 -4.57 -33.44 18.11
CA THR A 126 -4.98 -34.35 17.03
C THR A 126 -4.71 -33.74 15.65
N ALA A 127 -4.39 -34.63 14.69
CA ALA A 127 -3.85 -34.35 13.35
C ALA A 127 -2.43 -33.75 13.36
N ASN A 128 -1.62 -34.18 12.39
CA ASN A 128 -0.32 -33.58 12.13
C ASN A 128 -0.50 -32.11 11.70
N MET A 129 0.54 -31.31 11.90
CA MET A 129 0.60 -29.90 11.52
C MET A 129 1.97 -29.61 10.89
N VAL A 130 2.05 -28.62 10.02
CA VAL A 130 3.34 -28.15 9.47
C VAL A 130 3.87 -27.04 10.37
N ASN A 131 5.12 -27.16 10.79
CA ASN A 131 5.87 -26.11 11.47
C ASN A 131 6.91 -25.53 10.51
N PHE A 132 6.70 -24.27 10.12
CA PHE A 132 7.63 -23.43 9.37
C PHE A 132 8.72 -22.84 10.28
N ASN A 133 8.43 -22.59 11.56
CA ASN A 133 9.42 -22.12 12.54
C ASN A 133 10.22 -23.31 13.10
N CYS A 134 11.09 -23.87 12.26
CA CYS A 134 12.06 -24.88 12.63
C CYS A 134 13.46 -24.53 12.11
N SER A 135 14.47 -25.16 12.69
CA SER A 135 15.88 -25.07 12.28
C SER A 135 16.16 -25.53 10.84
N ALA A 136 15.32 -26.40 10.27
CA ALA A 136 15.43 -26.85 8.86
C ALA A 136 14.96 -25.79 7.83
N ALA A 137 14.23 -24.77 8.27
CA ALA A 137 13.62 -23.77 7.40
C ALA A 137 14.52 -22.55 7.17
N ASP A 138 14.59 -22.10 5.91
CA ASP A 138 15.17 -20.80 5.56
C ASP A 138 14.32 -19.64 6.15
N SER A 139 14.87 -18.43 6.22
CA SER A 139 14.12 -17.25 6.70
C SER A 139 12.87 -16.97 5.85
N VAL A 140 13.01 -17.10 4.52
CA VAL A 140 11.91 -17.07 3.55
C VAL A 140 11.77 -18.44 2.89
N ILE A 141 10.63 -19.09 3.14
CA ILE A 141 10.29 -20.40 2.61
C ILE A 141 9.54 -20.20 1.29
N THR A 142 9.98 -20.90 0.23
CA THR A 142 9.30 -20.89 -1.07
C THR A 142 8.44 -22.14 -1.26
N TYR A 143 7.34 -22.01 -1.98
CA TYR A 143 6.41 -23.09 -2.28
C TYR A 143 5.83 -22.95 -3.70
N THR A 144 5.18 -24.00 -4.18
CA THR A 144 4.32 -23.96 -5.38
C THR A 144 2.87 -24.10 -4.94
N ASP A 145 1.97 -23.20 -5.35
CA ASP A 145 0.53 -23.40 -5.21
C ASP A 145 0.12 -24.67 -5.97
N TYR A 146 -0.46 -25.62 -5.24
CA TYR A 146 -0.85 -26.93 -5.73
C TYR A 146 -1.82 -26.89 -6.92
N ASN A 147 -2.69 -25.87 -6.96
CA ASN A 147 -3.84 -25.81 -7.87
C ASN A 147 -3.57 -24.90 -9.07
N THR A 148 -2.85 -23.79 -8.87
CA THR A 148 -2.49 -22.87 -9.96
C THR A 148 -1.12 -23.13 -10.57
N GLY A 149 -0.24 -23.85 -9.86
CA GLY A 149 1.16 -24.05 -10.25
C GLY A 149 2.05 -22.81 -10.08
N GLN A 150 1.54 -21.73 -9.49
CA GLN A 150 2.29 -20.48 -9.30
C GLN A 150 3.26 -20.59 -8.12
N SER A 151 4.44 -19.98 -8.25
CA SER A 151 5.39 -19.84 -7.13
C SER A 151 4.86 -18.85 -6.10
N GLY A 152 5.01 -19.19 -4.82
CA GLY A 152 4.72 -18.31 -3.69
C GLY A 152 5.80 -18.41 -2.62
N TYR A 153 5.73 -17.51 -1.63
CA TYR A 153 6.68 -17.45 -0.53
C TYR A 153 6.04 -16.95 0.77
N LEU A 154 6.63 -17.35 1.89
CA LEU A 154 6.28 -16.89 3.24
C LEU A 154 7.52 -16.77 4.14
N SER A 155 7.47 -15.90 5.14
CA SER A 155 8.50 -15.76 6.18
C SER A 155 8.21 -16.69 7.36
N LYS A 156 9.20 -17.46 7.82
CA LYS A 156 9.04 -18.35 8.98
C LYS A 156 8.82 -17.62 10.31
N ALA A 157 9.03 -16.30 10.34
CA ALA A 157 8.68 -15.47 11.49
C ALA A 157 7.19 -15.06 11.50
N SER A 158 6.54 -14.94 10.34
CA SER A 158 5.17 -14.42 10.24
C SER A 158 4.10 -15.37 10.80
N ALA A 159 4.22 -16.66 10.49
CA ALA A 159 3.48 -17.74 11.12
C ALA A 159 4.35 -18.99 11.15
N ALA A 160 4.27 -19.74 12.24
CA ALA A 160 4.89 -21.04 12.39
C ALA A 160 3.98 -22.15 11.85
N ASP A 161 2.66 -22.06 12.01
CA ASP A 161 1.75 -23.18 11.82
C ASP A 161 0.98 -23.18 10.49
N ALA A 162 0.71 -24.39 9.99
CA ALA A 162 -0.16 -24.62 8.84
C ALA A 162 -0.80 -26.02 8.85
N ALA A 163 -1.99 -26.14 8.28
CA ALA A 163 -2.69 -27.43 8.16
C ALA A 163 -1.89 -28.44 7.32
N PHE A 164 -1.53 -29.59 7.88
CA PHE A 164 -0.90 -30.68 7.11
C PHE A 164 -1.96 -31.48 6.35
N LEU A 165 -1.94 -31.37 5.02
CA LEU A 165 -2.88 -32.05 4.12
C LEU A 165 -2.33 -33.40 3.63
N GLY A 166 -1.01 -33.59 3.60
CA GLY A 166 -0.39 -34.86 3.26
C GLY A 166 1.00 -34.70 2.62
N TYR A 167 1.46 -35.75 1.94
CA TYR A 167 2.59 -35.67 1.01
C TYR A 167 2.10 -35.80 -0.43
N GLU A 168 2.72 -35.05 -1.33
CA GLU A 168 2.38 -34.98 -2.75
C GLU A 168 3.68 -34.92 -3.55
N ASN A 169 3.98 -35.93 -4.36
CA ASN A 169 5.22 -36.03 -5.14
C ASN A 169 6.52 -35.81 -4.31
N GLY A 170 6.53 -36.24 -3.05
CA GLY A 170 7.65 -36.08 -2.11
C GLY A 170 7.71 -34.74 -1.38
N LYS A 171 6.90 -33.76 -1.78
CA LYS A 171 6.72 -32.48 -1.08
C LYS A 171 5.65 -32.59 0.02
N VAL A 172 5.76 -31.75 1.05
CA VAL A 172 4.70 -31.55 2.05
C VAL A 172 3.61 -30.67 1.44
N LYS A 173 2.35 -31.11 1.55
CA LYS A 173 1.15 -30.40 1.11
C LYS A 173 0.49 -29.74 2.31
N PHE A 174 0.31 -28.43 2.27
CA PHE A 174 -0.18 -27.64 3.40
C PHE A 174 -1.28 -26.64 3.00
N MET A 175 -1.99 -26.07 3.99
CA MET A 175 -2.78 -24.85 3.82
C MET A 175 -2.44 -23.81 4.89
N VAL A 176 -2.25 -22.56 4.46
CA VAL A 176 -2.07 -21.37 5.32
C VAL A 176 -2.58 -20.13 4.58
N SER A 177 -3.26 -19.20 5.25
CA SER A 177 -3.76 -17.94 4.66
C SER A 177 -4.41 -18.13 3.27
N GLY A 178 -5.34 -19.08 3.16
CA GLY A 178 -6.09 -19.38 1.92
C GLY A 178 -5.34 -20.16 0.83
N VAL A 179 -4.00 -20.20 0.82
CA VAL A 179 -3.24 -20.96 -0.19
C VAL A 179 -3.07 -22.42 0.19
N VAL A 180 -3.19 -23.32 -0.79
CA VAL A 180 -2.75 -24.72 -0.67
C VAL A 180 -1.41 -24.88 -1.37
N GLY A 181 -0.34 -25.06 -0.60
CA GLY A 181 1.03 -25.08 -1.11
C GLY A 181 1.70 -26.46 -1.09
N LEU A 182 2.72 -26.62 -1.92
CA LEU A 182 3.72 -27.69 -1.89
C LEU A 182 5.08 -27.11 -1.53
N VAL A 183 5.68 -27.60 -0.45
CA VAL A 183 7.03 -27.23 0.05
C VAL A 183 7.91 -28.47 0.19
N ASP A 184 9.22 -28.32 0.02
CA ASP A 184 10.15 -29.45 0.20
C ASP A 184 10.18 -29.95 1.65
N ALA A 185 10.10 -31.27 1.82
CA ALA A 185 9.97 -31.92 3.12
C ALA A 185 11.21 -31.80 4.02
N ASN A 186 12.31 -31.23 3.52
CA ASN A 186 13.52 -30.90 4.26
C ASN A 186 13.65 -29.39 4.57
N LYS A 187 12.62 -28.60 4.27
CA LYS A 187 12.53 -27.15 4.56
C LYS A 187 11.41 -26.79 5.55
N VAL A 188 10.72 -27.80 6.08
CA VAL A 188 9.68 -27.69 7.10
C VAL A 188 9.73 -28.88 8.03
N GLU A 189 9.21 -28.72 9.24
CA GLU A 189 8.93 -29.80 10.17
C GLU A 189 7.46 -30.22 10.04
N VAL A 190 7.18 -31.53 10.06
CA VAL A 190 5.80 -32.04 10.19
C VAL A 190 5.67 -32.61 11.58
N VAL A 191 5.02 -31.86 12.47
CA VAL A 191 4.79 -32.35 13.83
C VAL A 191 3.76 -33.48 13.80
N SER A 192 4.04 -34.53 14.57
CA SER A 192 3.18 -35.72 14.68
C SER A 192 1.95 -35.44 15.55
N GLN A 193 1.15 -36.46 15.90
CA GLN A 193 0.05 -36.26 16.84
C GLN A 193 0.61 -35.92 18.24
N GLY A 194 0.29 -34.73 18.72
CA GLY A 194 0.77 -34.20 20.00
C GLY A 194 -0.21 -33.17 20.56
N THR A 195 0.32 -32.09 21.15
CA THR A 195 -0.48 -31.02 21.76
C THR A 195 0.22 -29.70 21.47
N TYR A 196 -0.32 -28.91 20.55
CA TYR A 196 0.36 -27.76 19.96
C TYR A 196 -0.49 -26.49 19.95
N TYR A 197 0.17 -25.34 20.03
CA TYR A 197 -0.44 -24.02 19.89
C TYR A 197 -0.68 -23.72 18.40
N ALA A 198 -1.95 -23.78 17.98
CA ALA A 198 -2.39 -23.51 16.61
C ALA A 198 -3.00 -22.11 16.50
N SER A 199 -2.87 -21.48 15.32
CA SER A 199 -3.53 -20.23 15.00
C SER A 199 -5.06 -20.39 15.06
N ASN A 200 -5.72 -19.46 15.75
CA ASN A 200 -7.14 -19.54 16.08
C ASN A 200 -7.79 -18.16 16.14
N TYR A 201 -9.11 -18.11 15.97
CA TYR A 201 -9.91 -16.90 16.05
C TYR A 201 -10.82 -16.96 17.28
N GLU A 202 -11.08 -15.81 17.88
CA GLU A 202 -12.04 -15.67 18.98
C GLU A 202 -12.85 -14.39 18.83
N VAL A 203 -14.11 -14.43 19.27
CA VAL A 203 -14.93 -13.23 19.44
C VAL A 203 -14.88 -12.78 20.90
N ASN A 204 -14.35 -11.59 21.15
CA ASN A 204 -14.23 -11.05 22.51
C ASN A 204 -15.58 -10.63 23.11
N SER A 205 -15.58 -10.22 24.38
CA SER A 205 -16.76 -9.73 25.10
C SER A 205 -17.49 -8.56 24.42
N LYS A 206 -16.78 -7.69 23.69
CA LYS A 206 -17.33 -6.57 22.92
C LYS A 206 -18.02 -7.03 21.62
N GLY A 207 -17.71 -8.22 21.09
CA GLY A 207 -18.18 -8.70 19.78
C GLY A 207 -17.19 -8.48 18.63
N MET A 208 -15.91 -8.27 18.96
CA MET A 208 -14.83 -8.06 18.01
C MET A 208 -14.09 -9.37 17.76
N LEU A 209 -13.79 -9.66 16.50
CA LEU A 209 -13.03 -10.82 16.05
C LEU A 209 -11.53 -10.52 16.10
N TYR A 210 -10.77 -11.41 16.73
CA TYR A 210 -9.31 -11.39 16.73
C TYR A 210 -8.80 -12.69 16.12
N HIS A 211 -7.68 -12.60 15.41
CA HIS A 211 -6.92 -13.72 14.90
C HIS A 211 -5.65 -13.85 15.75
N TYR A 212 -5.57 -14.89 16.57
CA TYR A 212 -4.41 -15.26 17.37
C TYR A 212 -3.49 -16.14 16.53
N ILE A 213 -2.24 -15.71 16.38
CA ILE A 213 -1.30 -16.30 15.44
C ILE A 213 -0.23 -17.08 16.20
N SER A 214 0.04 -18.30 15.75
CA SER A 214 1.13 -19.13 16.28
C SER A 214 2.43 -18.80 15.57
N ASN A 215 3.35 -18.11 16.26
CA ASN A 215 4.73 -17.91 15.80
C ASN A 215 5.68 -18.95 16.39
N ASN A 216 5.20 -19.86 17.24
CA ASN A 216 5.92 -21.02 17.74
C ASN A 216 4.88 -22.08 18.18
N VAL A 217 4.90 -23.24 17.53
CA VAL A 217 3.90 -24.32 17.76
C VAL A 217 3.95 -24.93 19.16
N ASN A 218 5.05 -24.69 19.90
CA ASN A 218 5.27 -25.16 21.27
C ASN A 218 5.06 -24.04 22.31
N ALA A 219 4.48 -22.89 21.92
CA ALA A 219 4.24 -21.78 22.83
C ALA A 219 3.36 -22.21 24.01
N THR A 220 3.87 -22.05 25.23
CA THR A 220 3.20 -22.40 26.48
C THR A 220 2.00 -21.50 26.84
N GLY A 221 1.72 -20.50 25.99
CA GLY A 221 0.61 -19.57 26.09
C GLY A 221 0.66 -18.53 24.97
N ASN A 222 -0.44 -17.82 24.78
CA ASN A 222 -0.54 -16.74 23.80
C ASN A 222 0.29 -15.52 24.25
N GLN A 223 1.34 -15.18 23.50
CA GLN A 223 2.28 -14.09 23.81
C GLN A 223 1.74 -12.67 23.46
N GLY A 224 0.43 -12.56 23.22
CA GLY A 224 -0.18 -11.33 22.70
C GLY A 224 0.17 -11.12 21.21
N ASN A 225 0.15 -12.21 20.44
CA ASN A 225 0.43 -12.26 19.01
C ASN A 225 -0.92 -12.37 18.29
N TYR A 226 -1.49 -11.22 17.91
CA TYR A 226 -2.81 -11.17 17.29
C TYR A 226 -3.01 -9.97 16.39
N ASN A 227 -3.88 -10.14 15.41
CA ASN A 227 -4.51 -9.03 14.71
C ASN A 227 -5.95 -8.86 15.17
N TYR A 228 -6.40 -7.61 15.32
CA TYR A 228 -7.82 -7.28 15.28
C TYR A 228 -8.32 -7.45 13.84
N VAL A 229 -9.31 -8.31 13.62
CA VAL A 229 -9.84 -8.61 12.27
C VAL A 229 -11.04 -7.72 11.94
N GLY A 230 -11.88 -7.38 12.91
CA GLY A 230 -13.09 -6.59 12.68
C GLY A 230 -14.20 -6.85 13.70
N VAL A 231 -15.41 -6.38 13.39
CA VAL A 231 -16.63 -6.84 14.09
C VAL A 231 -16.92 -8.27 13.66
N ALA A 232 -17.19 -9.16 14.62
CA ALA A 232 -17.42 -10.57 14.31
C ALA A 232 -18.76 -10.79 13.59
N PRO A 233 -18.82 -11.68 12.57
CA PRO A 233 -20.08 -12.08 11.97
C PRO A 233 -20.94 -12.86 12.97
N SER A 234 -22.26 -12.65 12.90
CA SER A 234 -23.22 -13.07 13.94
C SER A 234 -23.34 -14.59 14.23
N TYR A 235 -22.72 -15.44 13.42
CA TYR A 235 -22.64 -16.90 13.65
C TYR A 235 -21.44 -17.33 14.52
N LEU A 236 -20.46 -16.45 14.74
CA LEU A 236 -19.36 -16.70 15.68
C LEU A 236 -19.75 -16.23 17.09
N GLN A 237 -19.58 -17.13 18.06
CA GLN A 237 -19.99 -16.93 19.45
C GLN A 237 -18.84 -16.40 20.31
N LYS A 238 -19.19 -15.64 21.35
CA LYS A 238 -18.24 -14.99 22.26
C LYS A 238 -17.53 -16.02 23.15
N GLY A 239 -16.21 -15.93 23.25
CA GLY A 239 -15.39 -16.84 24.07
C GLY A 239 -15.32 -18.28 23.54
N ILE A 240 -15.60 -18.49 22.25
CA ILE A 240 -15.38 -19.77 21.55
C ILE A 240 -14.14 -19.63 20.66
N GLU A 241 -13.27 -20.63 20.71
CA GLU A 241 -12.09 -20.76 19.85
C GLU A 241 -12.50 -21.39 18.50
N TYR A 242 -12.05 -20.79 17.40
CA TYR A 242 -12.35 -21.23 16.04
C TYR A 242 -11.07 -21.38 15.20
N TYR A 243 -10.90 -22.51 14.53
CA TYR A 243 -9.79 -22.75 13.60
C TYR A 243 -10.19 -22.38 12.17
N SER A 244 -9.29 -21.72 11.43
CA SER A 244 -9.45 -21.43 10.00
C SER A 244 -8.14 -21.01 9.33
N TYR A 245 -7.48 -21.92 8.61
CA TYR A 245 -6.34 -21.55 7.73
C TYR A 245 -6.74 -20.91 6.39
N ASP A 246 -8.03 -20.74 6.09
CA ASP A 246 -8.51 -19.96 4.94
C ASP A 246 -9.10 -18.59 5.33
N GLY A 247 -9.32 -18.31 6.62
CA GLY A 247 -9.91 -17.06 7.10
C GLY A 247 -11.39 -16.87 6.69
N HIS A 248 -12.02 -17.86 6.05
CA HIS A 248 -13.35 -17.76 5.47
C HIS A 248 -14.34 -18.73 6.12
N TYR A 249 -13.89 -19.93 6.44
CA TYR A 249 -14.68 -21.01 7.02
C TYR A 249 -14.12 -21.41 8.38
N PHE A 250 -14.97 -21.31 9.41
CA PHE A 250 -14.58 -21.47 10.81
C PHE A 250 -15.06 -22.80 11.39
N TYR A 251 -14.19 -23.47 12.15
CA TYR A 251 -14.46 -24.78 12.74
C TYR A 251 -14.16 -24.76 14.24
N THR A 252 -15.02 -25.36 15.07
CA THR A 252 -14.77 -25.55 16.51
C THR A 252 -13.97 -26.82 16.82
N ASP A 253 -13.61 -27.60 15.80
CA ASP A 253 -12.79 -28.81 15.90
C ASP A 253 -11.74 -28.81 14.78
N TYR A 254 -10.47 -28.96 15.18
CA TYR A 254 -9.32 -28.91 14.28
C TYR A 254 -9.26 -30.12 13.33
N ASN A 255 -9.68 -31.31 13.76
CA ASN A 255 -9.75 -32.48 12.87
C ASN A 255 -10.81 -32.30 11.80
N VAL A 256 -11.96 -31.74 12.17
CA VAL A 256 -13.05 -31.48 11.22
C VAL A 256 -12.56 -30.52 10.14
N MET A 257 -11.86 -29.44 10.50
CA MET A 257 -11.19 -28.56 9.55
C MET A 257 -10.18 -29.31 8.66
N ILE A 258 -9.25 -30.06 9.24
CA ILE A 258 -8.20 -30.79 8.50
C ILE A 258 -8.80 -31.83 7.55
N ASN A 259 -9.88 -32.51 7.95
CA ASN A 259 -10.58 -33.49 7.13
C ASN A 259 -11.35 -32.83 5.98
N ASP A 260 -12.05 -31.72 6.24
CA ASP A 260 -12.75 -30.95 5.21
C ASP A 260 -11.76 -30.41 4.17
N TYR A 261 -10.63 -29.83 4.61
CA TYR A 261 -9.56 -29.36 3.72
C TYR A 261 -8.92 -30.48 2.90
N LYS A 262 -8.65 -31.65 3.49
CA LYS A 262 -8.13 -32.84 2.77
C LYS A 262 -9.09 -33.35 1.68
N ASN A 263 -10.39 -33.21 1.89
CA ASN A 263 -11.43 -33.57 0.91
C ASN A 263 -11.82 -32.41 -0.01
N ASN A 264 -11.19 -31.24 0.10
CA ASN A 264 -11.53 -29.99 -0.59
C ASN A 264 -13.01 -29.59 -0.46
N VAL A 265 -13.59 -29.76 0.73
CA VAL A 265 -14.93 -29.28 1.12
C VAL A 265 -14.82 -28.34 2.32
N ARG A 266 -15.90 -27.64 2.67
CA ARG A 266 -16.02 -26.86 3.94
C ARG A 266 -17.38 -27.09 4.61
N SER A 267 -18.00 -28.24 4.31
CA SER A 267 -19.36 -28.64 4.69
C SER A 267 -19.62 -28.72 6.20
N ASN A 268 -18.58 -28.95 6.99
CA ASN A 268 -18.67 -29.12 8.44
C ASN A 268 -18.20 -27.87 9.22
N SER A 269 -17.96 -26.76 8.52
CA SER A 269 -17.72 -25.46 9.15
C SER A 269 -19.01 -24.84 9.69
N VAL A 270 -18.87 -23.98 10.70
CA VAL A 270 -19.96 -23.23 11.35
C VAL A 270 -20.75 -22.36 10.36
N ASN A 271 -20.09 -21.97 9.26
CA ASN A 271 -20.62 -21.08 8.23
C ASN A 271 -20.51 -21.64 6.81
N ALA A 272 -20.67 -22.96 6.65
CA ALA A 272 -20.53 -23.69 5.38
C ALA A 272 -21.31 -23.14 4.16
N ASN A 273 -22.39 -22.38 4.40
CA ASN A 273 -23.21 -21.75 3.36
C ASN A 273 -23.06 -20.21 3.32
N ASN A 274 -22.15 -19.62 4.09
CA ASN A 274 -21.99 -18.19 4.27
C ASN A 274 -20.52 -17.83 4.62
N PRO A 275 -19.58 -17.91 3.66
CA PRO A 275 -18.17 -17.60 3.89
C PRO A 275 -17.94 -16.18 4.40
N TYR A 276 -16.98 -16.03 5.31
CA TYR A 276 -16.56 -14.71 5.79
C TYR A 276 -15.56 -14.07 4.82
N TYR A 277 -15.83 -12.84 4.42
CA TYR A 277 -14.87 -11.98 3.74
C TYR A 277 -14.82 -10.64 4.47
N ASN A 278 -13.67 -10.29 5.06
CA ASN A 278 -13.48 -8.95 5.62
C ASN A 278 -13.60 -7.91 4.50
N TYR A 279 -14.45 -6.89 4.73
CA TYR A 279 -14.75 -5.88 3.72
C TYR A 279 -13.50 -5.16 3.19
N PHE A 280 -12.63 -4.64 4.06
CA PHE A 280 -11.45 -3.88 3.63
C PHE A 280 -10.32 -4.78 3.08
N GLN A 281 -10.27 -6.05 3.49
CA GLN A 281 -9.31 -7.03 2.96
C GLN A 281 -9.65 -7.43 1.52
N TYR A 282 -10.95 -7.52 1.20
CA TYR A 282 -11.46 -7.94 -0.11
C TYR A 282 -12.08 -6.81 -0.95
N LEU A 283 -12.04 -5.56 -0.47
CA LEU A 283 -12.36 -4.37 -1.26
C LEU A 283 -11.26 -4.16 -2.31
N PRO A 284 -11.57 -4.19 -3.62
CA PRO A 284 -10.56 -3.91 -4.64
C PRO A 284 -10.04 -2.47 -4.54
N LEU A 285 -8.74 -2.30 -4.74
CA LEU A 285 -8.03 -1.01 -4.78
C LEU A 285 -8.53 -0.13 -5.94
N ARG A 286 -9.30 -0.69 -6.90
CA ARG A 286 -10.07 0.06 -7.92
C ARG A 286 -11.38 0.66 -7.39
N SER A 287 -11.56 0.71 -6.07
CA SER A 287 -12.54 1.57 -5.40
C SER A 287 -11.98 2.99 -5.23
N LYS A 288 -12.85 3.91 -4.83
CA LYS A 288 -12.46 5.23 -4.31
C LYS A 288 -12.84 5.32 -2.85
N THR A 289 -12.04 6.00 -2.05
CA THR A 289 -12.50 6.47 -0.74
C THR A 289 -13.50 7.62 -0.91
N ASN A 290 -14.42 7.74 0.03
CA ASN A 290 -15.32 8.89 0.17
C ASN A 290 -14.68 10.05 0.95
N TYR A 291 -13.46 9.87 1.48
CA TYR A 291 -12.74 10.90 2.23
C TYR A 291 -12.00 11.91 1.35
N SER A 292 -12.08 13.19 1.74
CA SER A 292 -11.18 14.22 1.21
C SER A 292 -9.76 14.04 1.76
N GLY A 293 -8.76 14.51 1.00
CA GLY A 293 -7.36 14.46 1.43
C GLY A 293 -7.07 15.30 2.68
N ALA A 294 -7.89 16.31 2.97
CA ALA A 294 -7.90 17.04 4.24
C ALA A 294 -8.37 16.17 5.43
N GLN A 295 -9.39 15.33 5.25
CA GLN A 295 -9.82 14.37 6.29
C GLN A 295 -8.75 13.30 6.53
N LEU A 296 -8.21 12.70 5.46
CA LEU A 296 -7.11 11.74 5.56
C LEU A 296 -5.87 12.37 6.23
N THR A 297 -5.48 13.58 5.84
CA THR A 297 -4.38 14.34 6.47
C THR A 297 -4.63 14.56 7.97
N SER A 298 -5.84 14.97 8.34
CA SER A 298 -6.21 15.18 9.74
C SER A 298 -6.07 13.88 10.56
N TYR A 299 -6.50 12.76 10.00
CA TYR A 299 -6.36 11.46 10.65
C TYR A 299 -4.90 11.03 10.75
N LEU A 300 -4.15 11.05 9.65
CA LEU A 300 -2.75 10.62 9.57
C LEU A 300 -1.85 11.43 10.51
N ASN A 301 -2.02 12.75 10.56
CA ASN A 301 -1.29 13.62 11.49
C ASN A 301 -1.56 13.22 12.95
N ASN A 302 -2.83 13.08 13.32
CA ASN A 302 -3.25 12.74 14.69
C ASN A 302 -2.80 11.33 15.11
N LYS A 303 -2.84 10.36 14.18
CA LYS A 303 -2.50 8.95 14.44
C LYS A 303 -0.99 8.70 14.44
N ALA A 304 -0.22 9.42 13.61
CA ALA A 304 1.23 9.40 13.67
C ALA A 304 1.75 10.05 14.96
N ASN A 305 1.11 11.13 15.41
CA ASN A 305 1.41 11.90 16.63
C ASN A 305 2.90 12.22 16.82
N SER A 306 3.59 12.58 15.75
CA SER A 306 5.00 12.97 15.79
C SER A 306 5.39 13.79 14.56
N SER A 307 6.08 14.90 14.76
CA SER A 307 6.53 15.81 13.69
C SER A 307 7.51 15.17 12.71
N ILE A 308 8.22 14.10 13.11
CA ILE A 308 9.17 13.38 12.24
C ILE A 308 8.46 12.49 11.20
N SER A 309 7.15 12.23 11.37
CA SER A 309 6.43 11.28 10.52
C SER A 309 6.32 11.78 9.08
N LYS A 310 6.71 10.92 8.14
CA LYS A 310 6.60 11.16 6.69
C LYS A 310 5.18 10.97 6.15
N LEU A 311 4.23 10.50 6.97
CA LEU A 311 2.81 10.49 6.62
C LEU A 311 2.11 11.84 6.91
N ASN A 312 2.76 12.74 7.66
CA ASN A 312 2.17 14.04 7.96
C ASN A 312 1.87 14.82 6.67
N ASN A 313 0.62 15.30 6.54
CA ASN A 313 0.13 16.09 5.40
C ASN A 313 0.18 15.38 4.03
N THR A 314 0.08 14.05 4.00
CA THR A 314 0.09 13.25 2.77
C THR A 314 -1.29 12.92 2.19
N GLY A 315 -2.39 13.23 2.88
CA GLY A 315 -3.73 12.80 2.48
C GLY A 315 -4.18 13.32 1.11
N ASP A 316 -3.84 14.56 0.76
CA ASP A 316 -4.12 15.12 -0.58
C ASP A 316 -3.30 14.44 -1.68
N LEU A 317 -2.10 13.92 -1.36
CA LEU A 317 -1.29 13.13 -2.31
C LEU A 317 -1.92 11.78 -2.58
N PHE A 318 -2.40 11.08 -1.54
CA PHE A 318 -3.11 9.81 -1.71
C PHE A 318 -4.38 9.99 -2.56
N VAL A 319 -5.14 11.08 -2.39
CA VAL A 319 -6.30 11.38 -3.25
C VAL A 319 -5.88 11.76 -4.67
N LYS A 320 -4.84 12.59 -4.87
CA LYS A 320 -4.28 12.90 -6.20
C LYS A 320 -3.96 11.64 -7.02
N TYR A 321 -3.29 10.66 -6.40
CA TYR A 321 -2.93 9.41 -7.07
C TYR A 321 -4.04 8.36 -7.12
N GLN A 322 -5.07 8.47 -6.26
CA GLN A 322 -6.33 7.74 -6.46
C GLN A 322 -7.00 8.16 -7.77
N GLU A 323 -7.11 9.46 -8.05
CA GLU A 323 -7.73 9.94 -9.27
C GLU A 323 -6.89 9.66 -10.51
N LYS A 324 -5.55 9.81 -10.44
CA LYS A 324 -4.65 9.52 -11.56
C LYS A 324 -4.53 8.02 -11.86
N ASN A 325 -4.16 7.22 -10.87
CA ASN A 325 -3.77 5.82 -11.05
C ASN A 325 -4.85 4.81 -10.67
N GLY A 326 -5.99 5.25 -10.13
CA GLY A 326 -7.09 4.37 -9.76
C GLY A 326 -6.76 3.45 -8.60
N VAL A 327 -6.11 3.97 -7.55
CA VAL A 327 -5.71 3.23 -6.35
C VAL A 327 -6.32 3.90 -5.12
N ASN A 328 -7.23 3.21 -4.43
CA ASN A 328 -7.98 3.75 -3.29
C ASN A 328 -7.04 4.40 -2.26
N ALA A 329 -7.27 5.69 -1.97
CA ALA A 329 -6.42 6.51 -1.11
C ALA A 329 -6.35 6.01 0.34
N LEU A 330 -7.46 5.49 0.90
CA LEU A 330 -7.50 4.91 2.24
C LEU A 330 -6.68 3.63 2.32
N LEU A 331 -6.79 2.75 1.30
CA LEU A 331 -6.07 1.49 1.24
C LEU A 331 -4.57 1.71 0.97
N ALA A 332 -4.20 2.65 0.10
CA ALA A 332 -2.81 3.04 -0.09
C ALA A 332 -2.20 3.62 1.20
N ALA A 333 -2.97 4.45 1.92
CA ALA A 333 -2.54 4.99 3.21
C ALA A 333 -2.43 3.92 4.31
N SER A 334 -3.23 2.85 4.29
CA SER A 334 -3.12 1.76 5.28
C SER A 334 -1.89 0.88 5.06
N VAL A 335 -1.51 0.60 3.80
CA VAL A 335 -0.23 -0.07 3.48
C VAL A 335 0.94 0.81 3.94
N ALA A 336 0.92 2.10 3.58
CA ALA A 336 1.96 3.04 4.01
C ALA A 336 2.06 3.13 5.55
N ALA A 337 0.94 3.13 6.26
CA ALA A 337 0.92 3.15 7.72
C ALA A 337 1.52 1.91 8.37
N LEU A 338 1.34 0.72 7.76
CA LEU A 338 1.94 -0.52 8.23
C LEU A 338 3.46 -0.54 7.98
N GLU A 339 3.85 -0.45 6.70
CA GLU A 339 5.23 -0.55 6.20
C GLU A 339 6.19 0.50 6.79
N SER A 340 5.67 1.69 7.12
CA SER A 340 6.47 2.77 7.71
C SER A 340 6.26 2.98 9.21
N GLY A 341 5.48 2.15 9.90
CA GLY A 341 5.18 2.31 11.33
C GLY A 341 4.53 3.67 11.64
N TRP A 342 3.50 4.03 10.88
CA TRP A 342 2.88 5.37 10.83
C TRP A 342 3.88 6.48 10.46
N GLY A 343 4.68 6.27 9.42
CA GLY A 343 5.63 7.22 8.82
C GLY A 343 6.91 7.46 9.60
N LYS A 344 7.18 6.66 10.65
CA LYS A 344 8.23 6.88 11.65
C LYS A 344 9.42 5.90 11.53
N SER A 345 9.38 4.93 10.63
CA SER A 345 10.51 4.00 10.42
C SER A 345 11.74 4.72 9.87
N SER A 346 12.94 4.21 10.18
CA SER A 346 14.21 4.78 9.70
C SER A 346 14.29 4.80 8.17
N ILE A 347 13.65 3.85 7.48
CA ILE A 347 13.55 3.80 6.02
C ILE A 347 12.67 4.95 5.52
N ALA A 348 11.49 5.18 6.11
CA ALA A 348 10.66 6.32 5.74
C ALA A 348 11.39 7.66 6.00
N ILE A 349 11.93 7.85 7.21
CA ILE A 349 12.59 9.10 7.61
C ILE A 349 13.77 9.45 6.69
N ASN A 350 14.66 8.49 6.42
CA ASN A 350 15.92 8.74 5.72
C ASN A 350 15.82 8.58 4.20
N LYS A 351 14.95 7.71 3.69
CA LYS A 351 14.81 7.40 2.25
C LYS A 351 13.53 7.92 1.59
N ASN A 352 12.65 8.58 2.35
CA ASN A 352 11.28 8.96 1.95
C ASN A 352 10.41 7.76 1.48
N ASN A 353 10.82 6.53 1.81
CA ASN A 353 10.19 5.30 1.33
C ASN A 353 9.12 4.83 2.34
N LEU A 354 7.85 5.01 2.00
CA LEU A 354 6.71 4.73 2.89
C LEU A 354 6.19 3.29 2.82
N PHE A 355 6.52 2.52 1.78
CA PHE A 355 5.87 1.22 1.47
C PHE A 355 6.86 0.04 1.43
N GLY A 356 8.05 0.20 2.04
CA GLY A 356 9.07 -0.85 2.09
C GLY A 356 9.69 -1.20 0.72
N LEU A 357 9.56 -0.35 -0.30
CA LEU A 357 9.88 -0.70 -1.68
C LEU A 357 11.36 -1.10 -1.83
N ASN A 358 11.58 -2.29 -2.39
CA ASN A 358 12.87 -2.99 -2.50
C ASN A 358 13.65 -3.23 -1.19
N ALA A 359 13.02 -3.08 -0.01
CA ALA A 359 13.61 -3.56 1.24
C ALA A 359 13.63 -5.10 1.23
N VAL A 360 14.83 -5.70 1.30
CA VAL A 360 14.99 -7.17 1.36
C VAL A 360 15.35 -7.61 2.77
N ASP A 361 14.75 -8.69 3.26
CA ASP A 361 14.85 -9.17 4.65
C ASP A 361 16.30 -9.32 5.17
N SER A 362 17.27 -9.60 4.29
CA SER A 362 18.69 -9.74 4.64
C SER A 362 19.45 -8.42 4.80
N ASN A 363 18.97 -7.32 4.20
CA ASN A 363 19.57 -5.98 4.32
C ASN A 363 18.54 -4.90 3.89
N PRO A 364 17.49 -4.66 4.70
CA PRO A 364 16.42 -3.73 4.31
C PRO A 364 16.90 -2.26 4.36
N GLY A 365 17.92 -1.97 5.16
CA GLY A 365 18.51 -0.64 5.31
C GLY A 365 19.18 -0.15 4.03
N GLU A 366 20.03 -0.96 3.40
CA GLU A 366 20.75 -0.55 2.18
C GLU A 366 19.91 -0.77 0.91
N ALA A 367 19.22 -1.91 0.78
CA ALA A 367 18.53 -2.29 -0.46
C ALA A 367 17.28 -1.47 -0.78
N ALA A 368 16.57 -0.94 0.22
CA ALA A 368 15.33 -0.19 0.00
C ALA A 368 15.51 1.02 -0.93
N ASP A 369 14.54 1.27 -1.81
CA ASP A 369 14.57 2.41 -2.73
C ASP A 369 14.64 3.74 -1.98
N THR A 370 15.31 4.73 -2.58
CA THR A 370 15.46 6.09 -2.04
C THR A 370 14.78 7.09 -2.97
N PHE A 371 13.74 7.75 -2.47
CA PHE A 371 12.91 8.66 -3.25
C PHE A 371 13.27 10.12 -2.98
N ALA A 372 13.24 10.95 -4.03
CA ALA A 372 13.52 12.39 -3.92
C ALA A 372 12.52 13.15 -3.04
N SER A 373 11.29 12.64 -2.90
CA SER A 373 10.25 13.15 -2.02
C SER A 373 9.29 12.03 -1.62
N VAL A 374 8.46 12.29 -0.59
CA VAL A 374 7.35 11.39 -0.23
C VAL A 374 6.35 11.26 -1.37
N GLU A 375 6.08 12.35 -2.10
CA GLU A 375 5.22 12.33 -3.28
C GLU A 375 5.73 11.39 -4.37
N ALA A 376 7.04 11.39 -4.64
CA ALA A 376 7.65 10.47 -5.61
C ALA A 376 7.49 9.00 -5.19
N CYS A 377 7.54 8.70 -3.88
CA CYS A 377 7.30 7.36 -3.36
C CYS A 377 5.82 6.93 -3.53
N ILE A 378 4.87 7.81 -3.20
CA ILE A 378 3.43 7.53 -3.39
C ILE A 378 3.10 7.37 -4.89
N SER A 379 3.69 8.20 -5.76
CA SER A 379 3.53 8.08 -7.22
C SER A 379 4.08 6.75 -7.75
N ASP A 380 5.27 6.32 -7.32
CA ASP A 380 5.86 5.05 -7.76
C ASP A 380 5.03 3.85 -7.28
N PHE A 381 4.60 3.87 -6.01
CA PHE A 381 3.73 2.84 -5.45
C PHE A 381 2.40 2.71 -6.21
N THR A 382 1.73 3.83 -6.48
CA THR A 382 0.39 3.82 -7.12
C THR A 382 0.45 3.52 -8.63
N GLU A 383 1.46 4.04 -9.34
CA GLU A 383 1.64 3.86 -10.78
C GLU A 383 2.35 2.55 -11.10
N ASN A 384 3.64 2.47 -10.78
CA ASN A 384 4.55 1.41 -11.22
C ASN A 384 4.36 0.09 -10.46
N TRP A 385 4.00 0.12 -9.18
CA TRP A 385 3.75 -1.11 -8.40
C TRP A 385 2.29 -1.54 -8.49
N MET A 386 1.36 -0.71 -8.03
CA MET A 386 -0.06 -1.07 -8.00
C MET A 386 -0.65 -1.13 -9.42
N SER A 387 -0.83 0.00 -10.10
CA SER A 387 -1.65 0.04 -11.31
C SER A 387 -1.07 -0.79 -12.48
N GLU A 388 0.25 -0.73 -12.71
CA GLU A 388 0.89 -1.46 -13.82
C GLU A 388 1.14 -2.96 -13.56
N ARG A 389 1.23 -3.42 -12.31
CA ARG A 389 1.65 -4.79 -11.96
C ARG A 389 0.65 -5.55 -11.09
N TYR A 390 0.36 -5.07 -9.88
CA TYR A 390 -0.53 -5.80 -8.95
C TYR A 390 -2.02 -5.68 -9.30
N LEU A 391 -2.40 -4.63 -10.02
CA LEU A 391 -3.76 -4.36 -10.49
C LEU A 391 -3.87 -4.54 -12.02
N ASN A 392 -2.96 -5.31 -12.64
CA ASN A 392 -2.95 -5.57 -14.08
C ASN A 392 -2.98 -7.08 -14.37
N ALA A 393 -4.09 -7.57 -14.95
CA ALA A 393 -4.31 -8.98 -15.21
C ALA A 393 -3.33 -9.62 -16.21
N GLU A 394 -2.65 -8.84 -17.05
CA GLU A 394 -1.61 -9.35 -17.95
C GLU A 394 -0.25 -9.52 -17.26
N TYR A 395 -0.02 -8.85 -16.13
CA TYR A 395 1.21 -8.96 -15.35
C TYR A 395 1.19 -10.19 -14.43
N THR A 396 0.96 -11.36 -15.02
CA THR A 396 0.63 -12.63 -14.32
C THR A 396 1.72 -13.14 -13.37
N SER A 397 2.93 -12.60 -13.42
CA SER A 397 4.00 -12.91 -12.45
C SER A 397 3.62 -12.45 -11.03
N ARG A 398 3.08 -11.23 -10.87
CA ARG A 398 2.63 -10.68 -9.58
C ARG A 398 1.11 -10.64 -9.40
N TYR A 399 0.34 -10.52 -10.48
CA TYR A 399 -1.11 -10.33 -10.39
C TYR A 399 -1.85 -11.53 -9.78
N ARG A 400 -2.62 -11.30 -8.71
CA ARG A 400 -3.49 -12.29 -8.04
C ARG A 400 -4.91 -11.74 -7.75
N GLY A 401 -5.29 -10.63 -8.39
CA GLY A 401 -6.51 -9.87 -8.10
C GLY A 401 -6.23 -8.60 -7.30
N GLY A 402 -7.02 -7.55 -7.55
CA GLY A 402 -6.70 -6.17 -7.18
C GLY A 402 -7.16 -5.71 -5.79
N TYR A 403 -7.10 -6.57 -4.77
CA TYR A 403 -7.50 -6.32 -3.37
C TYR A 403 -6.37 -6.80 -2.44
N PHE A 404 -6.41 -6.51 -1.13
CA PHE A 404 -5.37 -6.98 -0.21
C PHE A 404 -5.28 -8.51 -0.15
N GLY A 405 -6.41 -9.14 0.16
CA GLY A 405 -6.56 -10.59 0.21
C GLY A 405 -5.67 -11.28 1.26
N ASP A 406 -5.15 -12.44 0.87
CA ASP A 406 -4.44 -13.42 1.68
C ASP A 406 -3.24 -14.00 0.88
N LYS A 407 -2.84 -15.26 1.10
CA LYS A 407 -1.84 -15.93 0.25
C LYS A 407 -2.44 -16.66 -0.95
N GLY A 408 -3.73 -17.00 -0.95
CA GLY A 408 -4.42 -17.54 -2.12
C GLY A 408 -4.71 -16.47 -3.18
N SER A 409 -5.03 -15.25 -2.75
CA SER A 409 -5.59 -14.19 -3.58
C SER A 409 -5.24 -12.79 -3.10
N GLY A 410 -5.32 -11.80 -4.01
CA GLY A 410 -4.95 -10.43 -3.67
C GLY A 410 -3.45 -10.18 -3.66
N ILE A 411 -3.06 -8.92 -3.49
CA ILE A 411 -1.69 -8.44 -3.75
C ILE A 411 -0.66 -9.10 -2.81
N PHE A 412 -1.03 -9.43 -1.57
CA PHE A 412 -0.10 -9.99 -0.57
C PHE A 412 0.28 -11.46 -0.81
N GLY A 413 -0.43 -12.14 -1.72
CA GLY A 413 0.03 -13.40 -2.32
C GLY A 413 1.36 -13.30 -3.07
N GLN A 414 1.80 -12.09 -3.45
CA GLN A 414 3.08 -11.83 -4.13
C GLN A 414 3.82 -10.56 -3.68
N TYR A 415 3.29 -9.76 -2.74
CA TYR A 415 3.92 -8.51 -2.27
C TYR A 415 4.82 -8.72 -1.04
N SER A 416 4.27 -9.19 0.07
CA SER A 416 5.00 -9.38 1.34
C SER A 416 5.41 -10.84 1.56
N SER A 417 6.43 -11.09 2.38
CA SER A 417 6.73 -12.43 2.91
C SER A 417 5.81 -12.80 4.08
N ASP A 418 5.16 -11.83 4.75
CA ASP A 418 4.20 -12.12 5.81
C ASP A 418 2.90 -12.74 5.26
N VAL A 419 2.34 -13.71 5.97
CA VAL A 419 1.12 -14.43 5.55
C VAL A 419 -0.18 -13.71 5.88
N TYR A 420 -0.18 -12.73 6.79
CA TYR A 420 -1.38 -12.02 7.24
C TYR A 420 -1.33 -10.50 6.99
N GLU A 421 -0.40 -10.03 6.15
CA GLU A 421 -0.21 -8.60 5.85
C GLU A 421 -1.48 -7.91 5.30
N GLY A 422 -2.31 -8.63 4.52
CA GLY A 422 -3.58 -8.14 4.02
C GLY A 422 -4.64 -7.94 5.10
N GLU A 423 -4.65 -8.78 6.14
CA GLU A 423 -5.49 -8.66 7.33
C GLU A 423 -5.06 -7.45 8.17
N LYS A 424 -3.74 -7.27 8.38
CA LYS A 424 -3.16 -6.09 9.05
C LYS A 424 -3.51 -4.78 8.33
N CYS A 425 -3.36 -4.74 7.00
CA CYS A 425 -3.71 -3.57 6.19
C CYS A 425 -5.22 -3.27 6.25
N ALA A 426 -6.07 -4.30 6.18
CA ALA A 426 -7.52 -4.16 6.32
C ALA A 426 -7.93 -3.67 7.72
N SER A 427 -7.25 -4.14 8.77
CA SER A 427 -7.45 -3.70 10.16
C SER A 427 -7.12 -2.22 10.33
N ILE A 428 -6.00 -1.75 9.76
CA ILE A 428 -5.64 -0.33 9.73
C ILE A 428 -6.67 0.48 8.92
N ALA A 429 -7.09 0.01 7.73
CA ALA A 429 -8.10 0.70 6.93
C ALA A 429 -9.44 0.84 7.67
N ALA A 430 -9.90 -0.22 8.34
CA ALA A 430 -11.10 -0.19 9.18
C ALA A 430 -10.96 0.77 10.38
N ASN A 431 -9.77 0.81 11.00
CA ASN A 431 -9.47 1.77 12.06
C ASN A 431 -9.50 3.22 11.56
N MET A 432 -8.93 3.50 10.38
CA MET A 432 -8.98 4.84 9.77
C MET A 432 -10.41 5.25 9.40
N ASP A 433 -11.20 4.35 8.79
CA ASP A 433 -12.59 4.64 8.43
C ASP A 433 -13.46 4.91 9.67
N SER A 434 -13.37 4.06 10.70
CA SER A 434 -14.09 4.26 11.96
C SER A 434 -13.65 5.50 12.73
N GLY A 435 -12.39 5.91 12.60
CA GLY A 435 -11.81 7.10 13.22
C GLY A 435 -12.07 8.43 12.49
N ILE A 436 -12.72 8.41 11.31
CA ILE A 436 -13.15 9.61 10.59
C ILE A 436 -14.69 9.74 10.63
N THR A 437 -15.43 9.07 9.73
CA THR A 437 -16.91 9.09 9.74
C THR A 437 -17.58 7.77 9.33
N SER A 438 -16.85 6.66 9.22
CA SER A 438 -17.36 5.35 8.73
C SER A 438 -18.05 5.44 7.36
N ALA A 439 -17.47 6.19 6.42
CA ALA A 439 -18.03 6.44 5.10
C ALA A 439 -17.71 5.35 4.06
N ASP A 440 -16.63 4.58 4.26
CA ASP A 440 -16.18 3.58 3.28
C ASP A 440 -16.64 2.15 3.60
N LEU A 441 -16.82 1.79 4.88
CA LEU A 441 -17.25 0.44 5.29
C LEU A 441 -18.57 0.05 4.61
N ASN A 442 -18.55 -1.09 3.93
CA ASN A 442 -19.66 -1.67 3.16
C ASN A 442 -20.20 -0.79 2.01
N TYR A 443 -19.56 0.34 1.67
CA TYR A 443 -20.01 1.26 0.61
C TYR A 443 -20.12 0.60 -0.77
N TYR A 444 -19.23 -0.32 -1.12
CA TYR A 444 -19.20 -1.02 -2.42
C TYR A 444 -19.83 -2.40 -2.36
N THR A 445 -20.63 -2.77 -3.37
CA THR A 445 -21.07 -4.16 -3.54
C THR A 445 -19.89 -5.04 -3.98
N ILE A 446 -19.57 -6.08 -3.20
CA ILE A 446 -18.47 -7.01 -3.48
C ILE A 446 -19.04 -8.37 -3.90
N GLY A 447 -18.66 -8.82 -5.10
CA GLY A 447 -18.99 -10.14 -5.63
C GLY A 447 -17.74 -11.02 -5.77
N MET A 448 -17.77 -12.20 -5.15
CA MET A 448 -16.66 -13.15 -5.11
C MET A 448 -16.84 -14.29 -6.13
N LYS A 449 -15.90 -14.44 -7.05
CA LYS A 449 -15.70 -15.67 -7.83
C LYS A 449 -15.06 -16.72 -6.93
N ASP A 450 -15.61 -17.94 -6.91
CA ASP A 450 -15.15 -19.04 -6.06
C ASP A 450 -15.08 -18.69 -4.56
N ALA A 451 -16.19 -18.17 -4.02
CA ALA A 451 -16.34 -17.87 -2.58
C ALA A 451 -16.27 -19.11 -1.66
N SER A 452 -16.20 -20.31 -2.26
CA SER A 452 -15.91 -21.58 -1.60
C SER A 452 -14.41 -21.83 -1.40
N SER A 453 -13.55 -21.16 -2.17
CA SER A 453 -12.12 -21.46 -2.28
C SER A 453 -11.86 -22.94 -2.62
N THR A 454 -12.58 -23.50 -3.61
CA THR A 454 -12.51 -24.94 -3.96
C THR A 454 -12.44 -25.24 -5.46
N THR A 455 -12.76 -24.32 -6.37
CA THR A 455 -12.98 -24.61 -7.81
C THR A 455 -11.83 -24.18 -8.74
N TYR A 456 -11.02 -23.20 -8.34
CA TYR A 456 -9.78 -22.80 -9.02
C TYR A 456 -9.95 -22.44 -10.52
N THR A 457 -11.08 -21.80 -10.84
CA THR A 457 -11.41 -21.40 -12.22
C THR A 457 -10.97 -19.97 -12.54
N GLY A 458 -10.64 -19.72 -13.80
CA GLY A 458 -10.48 -18.37 -14.34
C GLY A 458 -11.79 -17.89 -14.95
N LEU A 459 -12.19 -16.64 -14.67
CA LEU A 459 -13.44 -16.05 -15.14
C LEU A 459 -13.16 -15.00 -16.22
N ALA A 460 -13.78 -15.13 -17.39
CA ALA A 460 -13.62 -14.18 -18.48
C ALA A 460 -14.38 -12.88 -18.19
N VAL A 461 -13.67 -11.75 -18.15
CA VAL A 461 -14.26 -10.41 -18.03
C VAL A 461 -14.56 -9.90 -19.43
N LYS A 462 -15.84 -9.73 -19.75
CA LYS A 462 -16.33 -9.37 -21.09
C LYS A 462 -16.41 -7.87 -21.29
N LYS A 463 -16.19 -7.41 -22.52
CA LYS A 463 -16.37 -6.01 -22.93
C LYS A 463 -17.83 -5.56 -22.83
N GLU A 464 -18.76 -6.43 -23.23
CA GLU A 464 -20.20 -6.20 -23.23
C GLU A 464 -20.94 -7.36 -22.55
N ALA A 465 -22.21 -7.15 -22.18
CA ALA A 465 -23.05 -8.15 -21.52
C ALA A 465 -23.57 -9.25 -22.48
N ASN A 466 -22.66 -10.01 -23.09
CA ASN A 466 -22.96 -11.22 -23.88
C ASN A 466 -21.70 -12.08 -24.11
N ASP A 467 -21.87 -13.38 -24.36
CA ASP A 467 -20.76 -14.33 -24.54
C ASP A 467 -19.93 -14.07 -25.82
N SER A 468 -20.55 -13.51 -26.85
CA SER A 468 -19.92 -13.24 -28.15
C SER A 468 -19.04 -11.99 -28.15
N SER A 469 -19.07 -11.15 -27.11
CA SER A 469 -18.21 -9.96 -27.03
C SER A 469 -16.74 -10.34 -26.83
N ALA A 470 -15.84 -9.41 -27.16
CA ALA A 470 -14.45 -9.51 -26.75
C ALA A 470 -14.32 -9.79 -25.24
N THR A 471 -13.33 -10.60 -24.87
CA THR A 471 -12.88 -10.79 -23.49
C THR A 471 -11.76 -9.79 -23.25
N LEU A 472 -11.93 -8.88 -22.30
CA LEU A 472 -10.94 -7.85 -21.94
C LEU A 472 -9.71 -8.49 -21.29
N TYR A 473 -9.96 -9.40 -20.36
CA TYR A 473 -8.98 -10.29 -19.72
C TYR A 473 -9.71 -11.46 -19.08
N THR A 474 -8.98 -12.45 -18.58
CA THR A 474 -9.52 -13.55 -17.77
C THR A 474 -8.85 -13.49 -16.41
N THR A 475 -9.61 -13.62 -15.31
CA THR A 475 -9.00 -13.71 -13.98
C THR A 475 -8.06 -14.91 -13.92
N ILE A 476 -7.01 -14.83 -13.11
CA ILE A 476 -6.22 -16.03 -12.82
C ILE A 476 -7.05 -17.08 -12.05
N LYS A 477 -6.51 -18.28 -11.94
CA LYS A 477 -7.17 -19.50 -11.44
C LYS A 477 -7.21 -19.65 -9.91
N ASN A 478 -6.93 -18.59 -9.16
CA ASN A 478 -6.82 -18.66 -7.71
C ASN A 478 -8.16 -18.67 -6.96
N PRO A 479 -8.19 -19.13 -5.70
CA PRO A 479 -9.30 -18.93 -4.77
C PRO A 479 -9.05 -17.73 -3.84
N ALA A 480 -10.03 -16.94 -3.43
CA ALA A 480 -11.22 -16.56 -4.20
C ALA A 480 -10.84 -15.42 -5.18
N TYR A 481 -11.80 -14.70 -5.75
CA TYR A 481 -11.49 -13.42 -6.42
C TYR A 481 -12.61 -12.39 -6.30
N ALA A 482 -12.29 -11.20 -5.81
CA ALA A 482 -13.24 -10.11 -5.56
C ALA A 482 -13.41 -9.16 -6.76
N PHE A 483 -14.67 -8.81 -7.06
CA PHE A 483 -15.04 -7.72 -7.97
C PHE A 483 -15.87 -6.67 -7.23
N ILE A 484 -15.66 -5.39 -7.56
CA ILE A 484 -16.69 -4.36 -7.32
C ILE A 484 -17.79 -4.57 -8.36
N VAL A 485 -18.98 -4.96 -7.90
CA VAL A 485 -20.20 -4.95 -8.71
C VAL A 485 -20.70 -3.51 -8.75
N ARG A 486 -20.51 -2.86 -9.91
CA ARG A 486 -20.89 -1.45 -10.12
C ARG A 486 -22.40 -1.27 -10.14
N LYS A 487 -23.12 -2.26 -10.70
CA LYS A 487 -24.58 -2.26 -10.84
C LYS A 487 -25.12 -3.63 -10.47
N LYS A 488 -25.94 -3.69 -9.42
CA LYS A 488 -26.66 -4.91 -8.99
C LYS A 488 -27.76 -5.31 -9.97
N ALA A 489 -28.29 -4.36 -10.74
CA ALA A 489 -29.21 -4.63 -11.84
C ALA A 489 -28.51 -5.39 -12.98
N LEU A 490 -29.01 -6.58 -13.33
CA LEU A 490 -28.42 -7.44 -14.36
C LEU A 490 -28.65 -6.89 -15.77
N ASN A 491 -27.59 -6.85 -16.58
CA ASN A 491 -27.66 -6.67 -18.02
C ASN A 491 -27.51 -8.04 -18.69
N ASN A 492 -28.55 -8.57 -19.35
CA ASN A 492 -28.54 -9.88 -20.04
C ASN A 492 -28.01 -11.07 -19.20
N GLY A 493 -28.15 -11.03 -17.87
CA GLY A 493 -27.61 -12.06 -16.96
C GLY A 493 -26.16 -11.85 -16.49
N TYR A 494 -25.55 -10.71 -16.82
CA TYR A 494 -24.23 -10.28 -16.37
C TYR A 494 -24.35 -9.13 -15.35
N TYR A 495 -23.42 -9.07 -14.40
CA TYR A 495 -23.15 -7.86 -13.61
C TYR A 495 -22.19 -6.94 -14.38
N GLU A 496 -22.39 -5.62 -14.29
CA GLU A 496 -21.34 -4.65 -14.63
C GLU A 496 -20.35 -4.58 -13.46
N VAL A 497 -19.07 -4.85 -13.74
CA VAL A 497 -18.00 -4.90 -12.73
C VAL A 497 -16.87 -3.91 -13.05
N GLN A 498 -16.27 -3.35 -12.00
CA GLN A 498 -15.06 -2.54 -12.16
C GLN A 498 -13.92 -3.44 -12.65
N SER A 499 -13.15 -2.97 -13.63
CA SER A 499 -12.00 -3.70 -14.16
C SER A 499 -10.81 -3.51 -13.23
N ASP A 500 -10.13 -4.58 -12.81
CA ASP A 500 -8.81 -4.47 -12.17
C ASP A 500 -7.83 -3.78 -13.12
N SER A 501 -7.62 -4.36 -14.32
CA SER A 501 -6.75 -3.77 -15.33
C SER A 501 -7.22 -2.38 -15.76
N SER A 502 -6.27 -1.48 -16.00
CA SER A 502 -6.52 -0.33 -16.89
C SER A 502 -6.88 -0.83 -18.28
N LEU A 503 -7.80 -0.15 -18.96
CA LEU A 503 -8.22 -0.49 -20.33
C LEU A 503 -7.82 0.62 -21.30
N THR A 504 -7.67 0.24 -22.56
CA THR A 504 -7.68 1.15 -23.72
C THR A 504 -8.97 2.01 -23.76
N SER A 505 -8.90 3.18 -24.40
CA SER A 505 -10.02 4.14 -24.45
C SER A 505 -11.21 3.68 -25.29
N ASP A 506 -11.02 2.69 -26.16
CA ASP A 506 -12.09 1.99 -26.89
C ASP A 506 -12.54 0.71 -26.17
N ARG A 507 -11.90 0.34 -25.05
CA ARG A 507 -12.06 -0.90 -24.29
C ARG A 507 -11.88 -2.16 -25.14
N ASN A 508 -10.91 -2.20 -26.05
CA ASN A 508 -10.57 -3.42 -26.79
C ASN A 508 -9.56 -4.27 -26.02
N ASP A 509 -8.47 -3.66 -25.58
CA ASP A 509 -7.32 -4.31 -24.92
C ASP A 509 -7.03 -3.72 -23.52
N VAL A 510 -6.23 -4.44 -22.73
CA VAL A 510 -5.63 -3.93 -21.49
C VAL A 510 -4.62 -2.82 -21.81
N SER A 511 -4.56 -1.80 -20.97
CA SER A 511 -3.59 -0.71 -21.05
C SER A 511 -2.39 -0.99 -20.16
N GLY A 512 -1.19 -0.93 -20.74
CA GLY A 512 0.09 -0.94 -20.01
C GLY A 512 0.53 0.42 -19.45
N ASN A 513 -0.38 1.41 -19.39
CA ASN A 513 -0.16 2.69 -18.71
C ASN A 513 -0.79 2.62 -17.31
N GLY A 514 -0.04 3.00 -16.27
CA GLY A 514 -0.52 3.04 -14.89
C GLY A 514 -1.62 4.08 -14.58
N GLU A 515 -1.96 4.98 -15.50
CA GLU A 515 -3.17 5.81 -15.42
C GLU A 515 -4.45 4.96 -15.51
N TYR A 516 -5.51 5.35 -14.80
CA TYR A 516 -6.74 4.58 -14.70
C TYR A 516 -8.00 5.45 -14.80
N ASN A 517 -8.98 5.04 -15.60
CA ASN A 517 -10.22 5.77 -15.80
C ASN A 517 -11.41 5.00 -15.22
N PHE A 518 -11.92 5.43 -14.07
CA PHE A 518 -13.06 4.78 -13.40
C PHE A 518 -14.32 4.68 -14.27
N SER A 519 -14.59 5.64 -15.15
CA SER A 519 -15.76 5.62 -16.04
C SER A 519 -15.62 4.62 -17.19
N ASN A 520 -14.41 4.41 -17.70
CA ASN A 520 -14.09 3.53 -18.84
C ASN A 520 -13.67 2.11 -18.42
N ASN A 521 -12.96 1.96 -17.30
CA ASN A 521 -12.33 0.70 -16.91
C ASN A 521 -13.34 -0.22 -16.22
N TYR A 522 -14.27 -0.75 -16.99
CA TYR A 522 -15.29 -1.71 -16.57
C TYR A 522 -15.55 -2.77 -17.64
N GLY A 523 -16.06 -3.90 -17.17
CA GLY A 523 -16.50 -5.01 -18.00
C GLY A 523 -17.70 -5.72 -17.39
N TYR A 524 -17.96 -6.93 -17.88
CA TYR A 524 -19.12 -7.72 -17.51
C TYR A 524 -18.72 -9.15 -17.16
N VAL A 525 -19.33 -9.73 -16.13
CA VAL A 525 -19.16 -11.14 -15.74
C VAL A 525 -20.52 -11.79 -15.47
N LYS A 526 -20.65 -13.08 -15.75
CA LYS A 526 -21.92 -13.79 -15.57
C LYS A 526 -22.33 -13.80 -14.10
N SER A 527 -23.59 -13.46 -13.85
CA SER A 527 -24.13 -13.34 -12.48
C SER A 527 -24.02 -14.62 -11.67
N ASN A 528 -24.22 -15.79 -12.30
CA ASN A 528 -24.08 -17.11 -11.67
C ASN A 528 -22.62 -17.52 -11.37
N SER A 529 -21.62 -16.68 -11.70
CA SER A 529 -20.21 -16.92 -11.41
C SER A 529 -19.70 -16.13 -10.20
N LEU A 530 -20.54 -15.29 -9.58
CA LEU A 530 -20.23 -14.53 -8.37
C LEU A 530 -21.21 -14.83 -7.23
N THR A 531 -20.68 -14.99 -6.02
CA THR A 531 -21.44 -14.88 -4.76
C THR A 531 -21.32 -13.45 -4.25
N ILE A 532 -22.43 -12.76 -3.97
CA ILE A 532 -22.38 -11.43 -3.36
C ILE A 532 -22.12 -11.58 -1.86
N VAL A 533 -20.98 -11.07 -1.38
CA VAL A 533 -20.55 -11.20 0.04
C VAL A 533 -20.68 -9.89 0.81
N ASN A 534 -20.69 -8.74 0.13
CA ASN A 534 -21.19 -7.48 0.67
C ASN A 534 -22.15 -6.82 -0.31
N SER A 535 -23.27 -6.27 0.18
CA SER A 535 -24.22 -5.50 -0.62
C SER A 535 -24.15 -4.02 -0.23
N GLY A 536 -23.42 -3.24 -1.03
CA GLY A 536 -23.25 -1.80 -0.85
C GLY A 536 -24.13 -1.02 -1.82
N ASN A 537 -23.66 0.15 -2.23
CA ASN A 537 -24.27 0.98 -3.25
C ASN A 537 -24.05 0.40 -4.67
N ASP A 538 -24.89 0.85 -5.61
CA ASP A 538 -24.52 0.87 -7.03
C ASP A 538 -23.68 2.13 -7.26
N VAL A 539 -22.63 2.04 -8.09
CA VAL A 539 -21.72 3.15 -8.40
C VAL A 539 -21.69 3.44 -9.89
N THR A 540 -21.71 4.73 -10.23
CA THR A 540 -21.62 5.23 -11.60
C THR A 540 -20.71 6.44 -11.60
N TYR A 541 -19.65 6.37 -12.41
CA TYR A 541 -18.73 7.48 -12.64
C TYR A 541 -19.17 8.19 -13.93
N PRO A 542 -19.38 9.51 -13.93
CA PRO A 542 -19.77 10.23 -15.13
C PRO A 542 -18.69 10.09 -16.21
N SER A 543 -19.09 10.01 -17.48
CA SER A 543 -18.19 9.79 -18.62
C SER A 543 -17.29 10.99 -18.98
N ASN A 544 -17.16 11.96 -18.07
CA ASN A 544 -16.41 13.17 -18.30
C ASN A 544 -14.95 12.96 -17.88
N SER A 545 -14.07 13.10 -18.87
CA SER A 545 -12.78 13.79 -18.70
C SER A 545 -11.75 13.15 -17.78
N ILE A 546 -10.91 12.31 -18.38
CA ILE A 546 -9.48 12.21 -18.03
C ILE A 546 -8.71 12.29 -19.36
N ASN A 547 -7.67 13.13 -19.44
CA ASN A 547 -7.20 13.83 -20.65
C ASN A 547 -8.08 15.01 -21.09
N GLN A 548 -8.73 15.74 -20.16
CA GLN A 548 -9.25 17.08 -20.49
C GLN A 548 -8.17 18.13 -20.23
N ALA A 549 -7.65 18.74 -21.30
CA ALA A 549 -6.71 19.84 -21.19
C ALA A 549 -7.29 20.98 -20.31
N PRO A 550 -6.52 21.56 -19.37
CA PRO A 550 -7.01 22.59 -18.46
C PRO A 550 -7.64 23.78 -19.21
N VAL A 551 -8.88 24.11 -18.86
CA VAL A 551 -9.63 25.23 -19.46
C VAL A 551 -9.61 26.40 -18.49
N ILE A 552 -9.03 27.51 -18.92
CA ILE A 552 -8.96 28.77 -18.15
C ILE A 552 -10.22 29.59 -18.45
N THR A 553 -10.88 30.10 -17.42
CA THR A 553 -12.09 30.93 -17.49
C THR A 553 -12.05 32.04 -16.43
N ASP A 554 -12.97 33.02 -16.49
CA ASP A 554 -13.12 34.07 -15.46
C ASP A 554 -11.80 34.83 -15.15
N ALA A 555 -10.93 34.95 -16.15
CA ALA A 555 -9.62 35.60 -16.09
C ALA A 555 -9.79 37.12 -16.07
N LYS A 556 -9.31 37.77 -15.01
CA LYS A 556 -9.59 39.19 -14.71
C LYS A 556 -8.52 39.84 -13.85
N ILE A 557 -8.38 41.14 -14.03
CA ILE A 557 -7.50 42.02 -13.24
C ILE A 557 -8.34 42.85 -12.26
N THR A 558 -7.86 42.99 -11.03
CA THR A 558 -8.50 43.73 -9.92
C THR A 558 -7.44 44.47 -9.09
N ASN A 559 -7.87 45.27 -8.11
CA ASN A 559 -6.99 45.98 -7.16
C ASN A 559 -5.91 46.87 -7.82
N VAL A 560 -6.26 47.46 -8.96
CA VAL A 560 -5.42 48.34 -9.79
C VAL A 560 -4.87 49.52 -8.98
N SER A 561 -3.54 49.66 -8.92
CA SER A 561 -2.85 50.77 -8.27
C SER A 561 -1.50 51.06 -8.93
N LYS A 562 -0.89 52.20 -8.60
CA LYS A 562 0.50 52.52 -9.01
C LYS A 562 1.56 51.54 -8.44
N ASN A 563 1.20 50.77 -7.42
CA ASN A 563 2.09 49.82 -6.74
C ASN A 563 1.98 48.39 -7.32
N GLY A 564 0.99 48.12 -8.19
CA GLY A 564 0.66 46.76 -8.63
C GLY A 564 -0.84 46.49 -8.78
N TYR A 565 -1.17 45.22 -9.07
CA TYR A 565 -2.51 44.72 -9.32
C TYR A 565 -2.65 43.23 -8.97
N THR A 566 -3.88 42.76 -8.79
CA THR A 566 -4.21 41.35 -8.55
C THR A 566 -4.74 40.73 -9.84
N VAL A 567 -4.18 39.58 -10.25
CA VAL A 567 -4.73 38.77 -11.35
C VAL A 567 -5.39 37.54 -10.77
N THR A 568 -6.59 37.22 -11.25
CA THR A 568 -7.32 35.99 -10.88
C THR A 568 -7.86 35.30 -12.12
N CYS A 569 -7.94 33.97 -12.10
CA CYS A 569 -8.71 33.17 -13.05
C CYS A 569 -9.35 31.98 -12.34
N LYS A 570 -10.22 31.25 -13.05
CA LYS A 570 -10.63 29.90 -12.70
C LYS A 570 -10.03 28.92 -13.70
N VAL A 571 -9.67 27.73 -13.23
CA VAL A 571 -9.20 26.65 -14.10
C VAL A 571 -9.96 25.37 -13.77
N THR A 572 -10.52 24.74 -14.81
CA THR A 572 -11.16 23.42 -14.72
C THR A 572 -10.32 22.40 -15.48
N ASP A 573 -9.99 21.30 -14.81
CA ASP A 573 -9.13 20.22 -15.27
C ASP A 573 -9.80 18.85 -14.99
N ASP A 574 -9.04 17.76 -15.14
CA ASP A 574 -9.43 16.38 -14.80
C ASP A 574 -8.91 15.94 -13.41
N GLY A 575 -8.58 16.89 -12.53
CA GLY A 575 -8.03 16.66 -11.20
C GLY A 575 -6.50 16.48 -11.15
N SER A 576 -5.81 16.54 -12.29
CA SER A 576 -4.36 16.33 -12.40
C SER A 576 -3.52 17.62 -12.42
N LEU A 577 -4.13 18.82 -12.33
CA LEU A 577 -3.45 20.12 -12.47
C LEU A 577 -2.44 20.41 -11.34
N ASP A 578 -1.16 20.21 -11.65
CA ASP A 578 -0.01 20.42 -10.77
C ASP A 578 0.14 21.88 -10.28
N ARG A 579 0.12 22.87 -11.19
CA ARG A 579 0.18 24.30 -10.85
C ARG A 579 -0.39 25.18 -11.96
N VAL A 580 -0.72 26.43 -11.62
CA VAL A 580 -0.97 27.51 -12.59
C VAL A 580 0.17 28.53 -12.44
N GLN A 581 0.80 28.89 -13.56
CA GLN A 581 1.81 29.95 -13.61
C GLN A 581 1.29 31.13 -14.43
N MET A 582 1.67 32.34 -14.05
CA MET A 582 1.20 33.57 -14.67
C MET A 582 2.39 34.49 -14.99
N PRO A 583 3.17 34.21 -16.04
CA PRO A 583 4.31 35.04 -16.42
C PRO A 583 3.85 36.43 -16.81
N THR A 584 4.51 37.44 -16.24
CA THR A 584 4.12 38.86 -16.34
C THR A 584 5.33 39.73 -16.64
N TRP A 585 5.15 40.75 -17.46
CA TRP A 585 6.20 41.68 -17.90
C TRP A 585 5.63 43.07 -18.29
N SER A 586 6.51 44.06 -18.42
CA SER A 586 6.30 45.44 -18.86
C SER A 586 6.56 45.58 -20.37
N GLU A 587 5.77 46.40 -21.09
CA GLU A 587 6.08 46.70 -22.51
C GLU A 587 7.21 47.71 -22.69
N ASN A 588 7.73 48.31 -21.61
CA ASN A 588 9.01 49.01 -21.64
C ASN A 588 10.12 47.96 -21.49
N GLY A 589 10.98 47.80 -22.50
CA GLY A 589 12.01 46.75 -22.53
C GLY A 589 11.60 45.41 -23.17
N ASP A 590 10.43 45.38 -23.83
CA ASP A 590 9.80 44.20 -24.48
C ASP A 590 9.44 43.03 -23.54
N GLN A 591 10.42 42.37 -22.92
CA GLN A 591 10.29 41.25 -21.96
C GLN A 591 11.51 41.13 -21.01
N ASP A 592 12.32 42.18 -20.85
CA ASP A 592 13.53 42.15 -20.01
C ASP A 592 13.23 41.97 -18.51
N ASP A 593 12.05 42.37 -18.05
CA ASP A 593 11.57 42.30 -16.67
C ASP A 593 10.67 41.07 -16.36
N LEU A 594 10.63 40.05 -17.24
CA LEU A 594 9.65 38.97 -17.17
C LEU A 594 9.81 38.07 -15.93
N ILE A 595 8.74 37.97 -15.12
CA ILE A 595 8.69 37.15 -13.89
C ILE A 595 7.58 36.10 -13.96
N TRP A 596 7.95 34.84 -13.64
CA TRP A 596 7.03 33.70 -13.55
C TRP A 596 6.39 33.58 -12.17
N TYR A 597 5.26 34.24 -11.96
CA TYR A 597 4.48 34.09 -10.73
C TYR A 597 3.77 32.72 -10.69
N THR A 598 3.81 32.02 -9.55
CA THR A 598 2.99 30.81 -9.32
C THR A 598 1.73 31.20 -8.55
N ALA A 599 0.56 30.79 -9.03
CA ALA A 599 -0.72 31.22 -8.50
C ALA A 599 -1.15 30.44 -7.25
N THR A 600 -1.73 31.16 -6.29
CA THR A 600 -2.32 30.60 -5.06
C THR A 600 -3.78 30.18 -5.32
N LYS A 601 -4.18 28.99 -4.88
CA LYS A 601 -5.54 28.44 -5.10
C LYS A 601 -6.47 28.73 -3.91
N SER A 602 -7.70 29.15 -4.19
CA SER A 602 -8.80 29.24 -3.22
C SER A 602 -10.11 28.83 -3.90
N GLY A 603 -10.65 27.68 -3.51
CA GLY A 603 -11.68 26.99 -4.31
C GLY A 603 -11.16 26.75 -5.74
N ASP A 604 -11.97 27.08 -6.73
CA ASP A 604 -11.60 26.98 -8.16
C ASP A 604 -10.76 28.18 -8.66
N THR A 605 -10.51 29.18 -7.81
CA THR A 605 -9.88 30.45 -8.20
C THR A 605 -8.38 30.44 -7.92
N TYR A 606 -7.59 30.77 -8.94
CA TYR A 606 -6.14 30.90 -8.89
C TYR A 606 -5.75 32.38 -8.92
N THR A 607 -4.88 32.83 -8.01
CA THR A 607 -4.59 34.25 -7.73
C THR A 607 -3.09 34.55 -7.66
N ILE A 608 -2.65 35.62 -8.33
CA ILE A 608 -1.35 36.28 -8.09
C ILE A 608 -1.53 37.76 -7.74
N ASN A 609 -0.51 38.35 -7.12
CA ASN A 609 -0.40 39.80 -6.91
C ASN A 609 0.90 40.28 -7.56
N VAL A 610 0.78 41.02 -8.66
CA VAL A 610 1.89 41.66 -9.37
C VAL A 610 2.23 42.97 -8.65
N LYS A 611 3.50 43.25 -8.44
CA LYS A 611 3.98 44.56 -7.93
C LYS A 611 4.81 45.25 -9.00
N THR A 612 4.55 46.54 -9.24
CA THR A 612 5.37 47.35 -10.16
C THR A 612 6.82 47.43 -9.70
N SER A 613 7.08 47.35 -8.39
CA SER A 613 8.43 47.26 -7.81
C SER A 613 9.26 46.04 -8.24
N ASN A 614 8.62 44.98 -8.74
CA ASN A 614 9.31 43.80 -9.27
C ASN A 614 9.67 43.97 -10.76
N HIS A 615 9.16 45.03 -11.37
CA HIS A 615 9.08 45.28 -12.80
C HIS A 615 9.54 46.72 -13.08
N ASN A 616 10.75 47.03 -12.62
CA ASN A 616 11.47 48.32 -12.68
C ASN A 616 10.72 49.56 -12.13
N ASN A 617 9.50 49.43 -11.61
CA ASN A 617 8.50 50.49 -11.42
C ASN A 617 8.07 51.17 -12.73
N ASP A 618 8.06 50.42 -13.83
CA ASP A 618 7.65 50.91 -15.15
C ASP A 618 6.21 51.43 -15.17
N THR A 619 5.96 52.35 -16.12
CA THR A 619 4.66 52.95 -16.35
C THR A 619 4.24 52.74 -17.80
N GLY A 620 2.94 52.60 -18.05
CA GLY A 620 2.43 52.13 -19.33
C GLY A 620 1.82 50.75 -19.21
N LYS A 621 1.97 49.91 -20.24
CA LYS A 621 1.24 48.66 -20.37
C LYS A 621 2.05 47.47 -19.83
N TYR A 622 1.37 46.67 -19.03
CA TYR A 622 1.79 45.36 -18.54
C TYR A 622 1.00 44.27 -19.26
N ASN A 623 1.64 43.11 -19.44
CA ASN A 623 1.00 41.90 -19.93
C ASN A 623 1.20 40.77 -18.93
N THR A 624 0.13 40.03 -18.62
CA THR A 624 0.16 38.76 -17.90
C THR A 624 -0.41 37.68 -18.82
N HIS A 625 0.33 36.59 -19.01
CA HIS A 625 -0.21 35.36 -19.57
C HIS A 625 -0.65 34.41 -18.46
N ILE A 626 -1.54 33.48 -18.80
CA ILE A 626 -2.02 32.35 -17.96
C ILE A 626 -2.09 31.13 -18.87
#